data_AF-A0A2V8DE54-F1
#
_entry.id   AF-A0A2V8DE54-F1
#
_cell.length_a   1.000
_cell.length_b   1.000
_cell.length_c   1.000
_cell.angle_alpha   90.00
_cell.angle_beta   90.00
_cell.angle_gamma   90.00
#
_symmetry.space_group_name_H-M   'P 1'
#
loop_
_entity.id
_entity.type
_entity.pdbx_description
1 polymer ?
#
loop_
_entity_poly.entity_id
_entity_poly.type
_entity_poly.pdbx_seq_one_letter_code
_entity_poly.pdbx_strand_id
1 'polypeptide(L)'
;MADQSKPYTPLTTDNSALVLVDHQVGLMTGVRDYETGELKHNVVALAKAAKVLRIPTVVTTTARDSMWGPTFPELVEVVGGEHI
;
A
#
# COMPACT_ATOMS: atom_id res chain seq x y z
N MET A 1 32.66 -20.01 -17.48
CA MET A 1 31.69 -18.94 -17.17
C MET A 1 30.40 -19.63 -16.80
N ALA A 2 29.99 -19.58 -15.53
CA ALA A 2 28.75 -20.22 -15.09
C ALA A 2 27.59 -19.24 -15.35
N ASP A 3 26.59 -19.68 -16.09
CA ASP A 3 25.29 -19.02 -16.18
C ASP A 3 24.69 -18.98 -14.76
N GLN A 4 24.65 -17.79 -14.17
CA GLN A 4 24.12 -17.52 -12.84
C GLN A 4 22.70 -16.93 -12.96
N SER A 5 21.84 -17.55 -13.77
CA SER A 5 20.43 -17.20 -13.80
C SER A 5 19.77 -17.67 -12.49
N LYS A 6 19.47 -16.71 -11.60
CA LYS A 6 18.66 -17.01 -10.40
C LYS A 6 17.28 -17.50 -10.86
N PRO A 7 16.79 -18.66 -10.38
CA PRO A 7 15.46 -19.13 -10.74
C PRO A 7 14.40 -18.16 -10.23
N TYR A 8 13.41 -17.86 -11.08
CA TYR A 8 12.26 -17.04 -10.70
C TYR A 8 11.43 -17.77 -9.64
N THR A 9 11.14 -17.10 -8.53
CA THR A 9 10.23 -17.60 -7.49
C THR A 9 8.95 -16.78 -7.54
N PRO A 10 7.80 -17.37 -7.92
CA PRO A 10 6.52 -16.67 -7.92
C PRO A 10 6.10 -16.22 -6.52
N LEU A 11 5.34 -15.12 -6.45
CA LEU A 11 4.71 -14.68 -5.20
C LEU A 11 3.59 -15.65 -4.81
N THR A 12 3.55 -15.98 -3.52
CA THR A 12 2.52 -16.78 -2.85
C THR A 12 2.10 -16.06 -1.57
N THR A 13 1.00 -16.49 -0.96
CA THR A 13 0.56 -15.95 0.34
C THR A 13 1.58 -16.16 1.46
N ASP A 14 2.41 -17.20 1.34
CA ASP A 14 3.33 -17.64 2.40
C ASP A 14 4.73 -17.04 2.25
N ASN A 15 5.06 -16.43 1.09
CA ASN A 15 6.37 -15.85 0.81
C ASN A 15 6.34 -14.33 0.57
N SER A 16 5.22 -13.68 0.85
CA SER A 16 4.97 -12.29 0.50
C SER A 16 4.46 -11.46 1.69
N ALA A 17 4.70 -10.15 1.63
CA ALA A 17 4.12 -9.15 2.52
C ALA A 17 3.73 -7.92 1.69
N LEU A 18 2.75 -7.14 2.15
CA LEU A 18 2.35 -5.87 1.56
C LEU A 18 2.87 -4.71 2.40
N VAL A 19 3.51 -3.73 1.78
CA VAL A 19 3.90 -2.47 2.44
C VAL A 19 3.25 -1.31 1.69
N LEU A 20 2.39 -0.56 2.39
CA LEU A 20 1.73 0.64 1.86
C LEU A 20 2.39 1.88 2.45
N VAL A 21 3.07 2.64 1.60
CA VAL A 21 3.88 3.79 2.01
C VAL A 21 3.13 5.08 1.72
N ASP A 22 2.87 5.86 2.77
CA ASP A 22 2.54 7.29 2.71
C ASP A 22 1.33 7.65 1.84
N HIS A 23 0.28 6.81 1.88
CA HIS A 23 -0.99 7.04 1.19
C HIS A 23 -1.87 8.06 1.93
N GLN A 24 -1.33 9.26 2.14
CA GLN A 24 -1.92 10.34 2.92
C GLN A 24 -2.61 11.38 2.05
N VAL A 25 -3.67 11.99 2.58
CA VAL A 25 -4.54 12.93 1.85
C VAL A 25 -3.76 14.10 1.22
N GLY A 26 -2.74 14.63 1.91
CA GLY A 26 -1.93 15.75 1.42
C GLY A 26 -0.97 15.32 0.31
N LEU A 27 -0.33 14.16 0.43
CA LEU A 27 0.60 13.65 -0.58
C LEU A 27 -0.08 13.27 -1.89
N MET A 28 -1.33 12.80 -1.83
CA MET A 28 -2.13 12.51 -3.03
C MET A 28 -2.30 13.74 -3.93
N THR A 29 -2.28 14.95 -3.36
CA THR A 29 -2.39 16.19 -4.14
C THR A 29 -1.19 16.43 -5.06
N GLY A 30 -0.08 15.71 -4.88
CA GLY A 30 1.12 15.76 -5.71
C GLY A 30 1.14 14.77 -6.88
N VAL A 31 0.23 13.78 -6.89
CA VAL A 31 0.18 12.75 -7.96
C VAL A 31 -0.44 13.35 -9.23
N ARG A 32 0.11 13.02 -10.40
CA ARG A 32 -0.27 13.64 -11.69
C ARG A 32 -0.42 12.66 -12.85
N ASP A 33 0.02 11.42 -12.68
CA ASP A 33 -0.02 10.34 -13.66
C ASP A 33 -1.31 9.51 -13.59
N TYR A 34 -2.09 9.65 -12.51
CA TYR A 34 -3.40 9.01 -12.32
C TYR A 34 -4.41 9.98 -11.75
N GLU A 35 -5.68 9.78 -12.09
CA GLU A 35 -6.80 10.42 -11.41
C GLU A 35 -6.87 9.94 -9.95
N THR A 36 -7.09 10.87 -9.02
CA THR A 36 -7.07 10.56 -7.57
C THR A 36 -8.06 9.46 -7.20
N GLY A 37 -9.24 9.44 -7.83
CA GLY A 37 -10.26 8.41 -7.60
C GLY A 37 -9.78 7.01 -8.01
N GLU A 38 -9.12 6.89 -9.16
CA GLU A 38 -8.58 5.63 -9.66
C GLU A 38 -7.43 5.13 -8.78
N LEU A 39 -6.52 6.02 -8.38
CA LEU A 39 -5.43 5.68 -7.47
C LEU A 39 -5.97 5.13 -6.15
N LYS A 40 -6.93 5.83 -5.51
CA LYS A 40 -7.55 5.37 -4.27
C LYS A 40 -8.23 4.01 -4.45
N HIS A 41 -8.98 3.84 -5.54
CA HIS A 41 -9.65 2.57 -5.85
C HIS A 41 -8.65 1.41 -5.93
N ASN A 42 -7.55 1.57 -6.68
CA ASN A 42 -6.54 0.54 -6.88
C ASN A 42 -5.83 0.16 -5.57
N VAL A 43 -5.46 1.15 -4.76
CA VAL A 43 -4.80 0.94 -3.46
C VAL A 43 -5.72 0.21 -2.49
N VAL A 44 -6.99 0.61 -2.41
CA VAL A 44 -8.00 -0.05 -1.55
C VAL A 44 -8.26 -1.48 -2.01
N ALA A 45 -8.33 -1.71 -3.32
CA ALA A 45 -8.49 -3.06 -3.88
C ALA A 45 -7.31 -3.96 -3.52
N LEU A 46 -6.07 -3.47 -3.63
CA LEU A 46 -4.87 -4.20 -3.23
C LEU A 46 -4.87 -4.53 -1.73
N ALA A 47 -5.20 -3.56 -0.88
CA ALA A 47 -5.28 -3.77 0.56
C ALA A 47 -6.36 -4.80 0.94
N LYS A 48 -7.53 -4.77 0.26
CA LYS A 48 -8.60 -5.76 0.44
C LYS A 48 -8.15 -7.15 0.04
N ALA A 49 -7.46 -7.27 -1.10
CA ALA A 49 -6.91 -8.54 -1.56
C ALA A 49 -5.90 -9.12 -0.55
N ALA A 50 -4.97 -8.30 -0.07
CA ALA A 50 -4.01 -8.72 0.95
C ALA A 50 -4.69 -9.18 2.24
N LYS A 51 -5.73 -8.47 2.70
CA LYS A 51 -6.54 -8.85 3.87
C LYS A 51 -7.23 -10.21 3.69
N VAL A 52 -7.86 -10.44 2.54
CA VAL A 52 -8.53 -11.72 2.22
C VAL A 52 -7.53 -12.87 2.16
N LEU A 53 -6.37 -12.62 1.56
CA LEU A 53 -5.28 -13.60 1.43
C LEU A 53 -4.45 -13.78 2.72
N ARG A 54 -4.75 -13.01 3.77
CA ARG A 54 -4.03 -13.00 5.05
C ARG A 54 -2.54 -12.70 4.90
N ILE A 55 -2.20 -11.88 3.91
CA ILE A 55 -0.83 -11.42 3.68
C ILE A 55 -0.46 -10.41 4.79
N PRO A 56 0.69 -10.56 5.46
CA PRO A 56 1.19 -9.57 6.41
C PRO A 56 1.26 -8.19 5.75
N THR A 57 0.56 -7.21 6.34
CA THR A 57 0.45 -5.86 5.78
C THR A 57 1.01 -4.84 6.75
N VAL A 58 1.93 -4.01 6.28
CA VAL A 58 2.49 -2.87 7.01
C VAL A 58 2.06 -1.58 6.31
N VAL A 59 1.65 -0.59 7.09
CA VAL A 59 1.25 0.73 6.59
C VAL A 59 2.09 1.78 7.29
N THR A 60 2.64 2.73 6.54
CA THR A 60 3.46 3.82 7.06
C THR A 60 2.92 5.17 6.63
N THR A 61 3.26 6.20 7.41
CA THR A 61 3.01 7.60 7.07
C THR A 61 4.25 8.43 7.33
N THR A 62 4.42 9.49 6.56
CA THR A 62 5.42 10.52 6.81
C THR A 62 4.78 11.75 7.44
N ALA A 63 5.36 12.23 8.55
CA ALA A 63 4.95 13.43 9.30
C ALA A 63 3.42 13.68 9.30
N ARG A 64 2.63 12.69 9.76
CA ARG A 64 1.16 12.67 9.73
C ARG A 64 0.52 13.97 10.18
N ASP A 65 0.97 14.49 11.32
CA ASP A 65 0.38 15.67 11.97
C ASP A 65 0.87 16.99 11.35
N SER A 66 1.47 16.93 10.16
CA SER A 66 1.89 18.09 9.36
C SER A 66 0.93 18.32 8.18
N MET A 67 1.39 19.05 7.16
CA MET A 67 0.62 19.31 5.93
C MET A 67 0.24 18.04 5.15
N TRP A 68 0.87 16.90 5.40
CA TRP A 68 0.57 15.65 4.69
C TRP A 68 -0.72 14.98 5.16
N GLY A 69 -1.14 15.23 6.41
CA GLY A 69 -2.38 14.70 6.97
C GLY A 69 -2.38 13.17 7.18
N PRO A 70 -3.52 12.58 7.57
CA PRO A 70 -3.64 11.15 7.80
C PRO A 70 -3.70 10.33 6.50
N THR A 71 -3.54 9.00 6.62
CA THR A 71 -3.93 8.06 5.57
C THR A 71 -5.38 8.30 5.16
N PHE A 72 -5.70 8.18 3.86
CA PHE A 72 -7.07 8.46 3.42
C PHE A 72 -8.09 7.46 4.01
N PRO A 73 -9.31 7.90 4.37
CA PRO A 73 -10.26 7.11 5.17
C PRO A 73 -10.58 5.73 4.61
N GLU A 74 -10.75 5.62 3.28
CA GLU A 74 -11.12 4.37 2.63
C GLU A 74 -10.06 3.28 2.77
N LEU A 75 -8.78 3.66 2.91
CA LEU A 75 -7.72 2.69 3.19
C LEU A 75 -7.73 2.29 4.66
N VAL A 76 -7.89 3.26 5.57
CA VAL A 76 -7.95 3.03 7.03
C VAL A 76 -9.02 2.01 7.40
N GLU A 77 -10.21 2.10 6.78
CA GLU A 77 -11.31 1.14 6.96
C GLU A 77 -10.90 -0.31 6.65
N VAL A 78 -9.99 -0.51 5.69
CA VAL A 78 -9.54 -1.84 5.28
C VAL A 78 -8.46 -2.37 6.21
N VAL A 79 -7.40 -1.59 6.41
CA VAL A 79 -6.18 -2.06 7.09
C VAL A 79 -6.33 -2.10 8.61
N GLY A 80 -7.26 -1.31 9.17
CA GLY A 80 -7.53 -1.28 10.60
C GLY A 80 -6.42 -0.58 11.37
N GLY A 81 -6.75 0.58 11.94
CA GLY A 81 -5.83 1.34 12.79
C GLY A 81 -6.30 2.77 12.91
N GLU A 82 -6.70 3.18 14.11
CA GLU A 82 -7.15 4.57 14.37
C GLU A 82 -6.03 5.61 14.16
N HIS A 83 -4.78 5.18 13.98
CA HIS A 83 -3.58 6.01 14.08
C HIS A 83 -2.60 5.89 12.90
N ILE A 84 -3.00 5.25 11.79
CA ILE A 84 -2.33 5.31 10.46
C ILE A 84 -3.03 6.31 9.56
#